data_AF-A0A7S3N583-F1
#
_entry.id   AF-A0A7S3N583-F1
#
_cell.length_a   1.000
_cell.length_b   1.000
_cell.length_c   1.000
_cell.angle_alpha   90.00
_cell.angle_beta   90.00
_cell.angle_gamma   90.00
#
_symmetry.space_group_name_H-M   'P 1'
#
loop_
_entity.id
_entity.type
_entity.pdbx_description
1 polymer ?
#
loop_
_entity_poly.entity_id
_entity_poly.type
_entity_poly.pdbx_seq_one_letter_code
_entity_poly.pdbx_strand_id
1 'polypeptide(L)'
;NHEFKLSIHRSPEKTWCHFCKKERKKEEIKQLKIEREIREQNESEIQKKLFEESRKHIHTEKLSQSDEANKQTKIAEILNQVHFMATKKTEEFLMTIKAQSGDSSSIYQMFKILFMPNEILISSFASLGATAHSAFRKLSVQIHPDKNVHPLSKQAFQKLAESFHASLPKAS
;
A
#
# COMPACT_ATOMS: atom_id res chain seq x y z
N ASN A 1 -64.42 13.73 -31.00
CA ASN A 1 -65.57 13.04 -30.37
C ASN A 1 -66.18 12.05 -31.34
N HIS A 2 -65.78 10.78 -31.26
CA HIS A 2 -66.45 9.67 -31.95
C HIS A 2 -67.08 8.76 -30.89
N GLU A 3 -68.28 9.13 -30.43
CA GLU A 3 -69.06 8.35 -29.48
C GLU A 3 -70.05 7.46 -30.23
N PHE A 4 -69.97 6.15 -30.02
CA PHE A 4 -71.02 5.22 -30.40
C PHE A 4 -71.90 4.97 -29.17
N LYS A 5 -73.19 5.28 -29.27
CA LYS A 5 -74.20 4.90 -28.26
C LYS A 5 -74.55 3.42 -28.47
N LEU A 6 -74.12 2.56 -27.54
CA LEU A 6 -74.62 1.19 -27.42
C LEU A 6 -75.86 1.16 -26.51
N SER A 7 -76.77 0.25 -26.82
CA SER A 7 -78.15 0.18 -26.33
C SER A 7 -78.32 -0.24 -24.86
N ILE A 8 -78.88 0.69 -24.08
CA ILE A 8 -80.01 0.65 -23.11
C ILE A 8 -80.04 -0.36 -21.93
N HIS A 9 -79.29 -1.46 -21.83
CA HIS A 9 -79.49 -2.39 -20.68
C HIS A 9 -78.30 -2.83 -19.83
N ARG A 10 -77.12 -2.23 -19.96
CA ARG A 10 -76.05 -2.34 -18.95
C ARG A 10 -75.41 -0.98 -18.75
N SER A 11 -75.00 -0.65 -17.53
CA SER A 11 -74.35 0.62 -17.19
C SER A 11 -73.30 0.97 -18.26
N PRO A 12 -73.31 2.20 -18.81
CA PRO A 12 -72.42 2.55 -19.91
C PRO A 12 -70.98 2.65 -19.39
N GLU A 13 -70.30 1.52 -19.30
CA GLU A 13 -68.85 1.49 -19.30
C GLU A 13 -68.41 2.12 -20.62
N LYS A 14 -67.64 3.21 -20.55
CA LYS A 14 -67.15 3.93 -21.72
C LYS A 14 -66.24 3.00 -22.54
N THR A 15 -66.83 2.27 -23.49
CA THR A 15 -66.10 1.42 -24.41
C THR A 15 -65.51 2.27 -25.51
N TRP A 16 -64.19 2.39 -25.50
CA TRP A 16 -63.42 3.07 -26.55
C TRP A 16 -63.69 2.41 -27.91
N CYS A 17 -63.97 3.21 -28.94
CA CYS A 17 -64.13 2.70 -30.29
C CYS A 17 -62.80 2.09 -30.78
N HIS A 18 -62.86 1.18 -31.75
CA HIS A 18 -61.68 0.47 -32.26
C HIS A 18 -60.55 1.42 -32.68
N PHE A 19 -60.89 2.56 -33.31
CA PHE A 19 -59.92 3.58 -33.72
C PHE A 19 -59.25 4.26 -32.52
N CYS A 20 -60.01 4.65 -31.49
CA CYS A 20 -59.43 5.27 -30.30
C CYS A 20 -58.58 4.27 -29.48
N LYS A 21 -58.95 2.98 -29.45
CA LYS A 21 -58.07 1.92 -28.89
C LYS A 21 -56.76 1.77 -29.68
N LYS A 22 -56.82 1.89 -31.01
CA LYS A 22 -55.65 1.78 -31.90
C LYS A 22 -54.69 2.96 -31.72
N GLU A 23 -55.20 4.19 -31.63
CA GLU A 23 -54.38 5.39 -31.39
C GLU A 23 -53.75 5.37 -29.99
N ARG A 24 -54.52 5.05 -28.95
CA ARG A 24 -53.96 4.88 -27.60
C ARG A 24 -52.82 3.84 -27.55
N LYS A 25 -53.01 2.69 -28.21
CA LYS A 25 -51.97 1.66 -28.30
C LYS A 25 -50.71 2.15 -29.01
N LYS A 26 -50.83 3.00 -30.05
CA LYS A 26 -49.68 3.62 -30.71
C LYS A 26 -48.95 4.59 -29.78
N GLU A 27 -49.69 5.38 -29.01
CA GLU A 27 -49.14 6.32 -28.02
C GLU A 27 -48.35 5.57 -26.93
N GLU A 28 -48.93 4.49 -26.39
CA GLU A 28 -48.29 3.62 -25.40
C GLU A 28 -47.00 2.98 -25.98
N ILE A 29 -47.03 2.51 -27.23
CA ILE A 29 -45.83 1.97 -27.89
C ILE A 29 -44.74 3.04 -28.07
N LYS A 30 -45.12 4.29 -28.40
CA LYS A 30 -44.15 5.40 -28.50
C LYS A 30 -43.53 5.71 -27.15
N GLN A 31 -44.32 5.76 -26.08
CA GLN A 31 -43.82 5.98 -24.72
C GLN A 31 -42.84 4.89 -24.29
N LEU A 32 -43.17 3.62 -24.55
CA LEU A 32 -42.30 2.48 -24.24
C LEU A 32 -40.97 2.52 -25.00
N LYS A 33 -40.96 3.04 -26.24
CA LYS A 33 -39.72 3.24 -27.01
C LYS A 33 -38.85 4.33 -26.40
N ILE A 34 -39.43 5.48 -26.06
CA ILE A 34 -38.72 6.59 -25.41
C ILE A 34 -38.15 6.13 -24.06
N GLU A 35 -38.93 5.42 -23.26
CA GLU A 35 -38.48 4.91 -21.96
C GLU A 35 -37.34 3.89 -22.10
N ARG A 36 -37.36 3.07 -23.17
CA ARG A 36 -36.26 2.16 -23.48
C ARG A 36 -34.99 2.91 -23.86
N GLU A 37 -35.08 3.90 -24.75
CA GLU A 37 -33.93 4.72 -25.15
C GLU A 37 -33.31 5.46 -23.96
N ILE A 38 -34.13 6.00 -23.05
CA ILE A 38 -33.65 6.65 -21.81
C ILE A 38 -32.93 5.65 -20.91
N ARG A 39 -33.46 4.43 -20.75
CA ARG A 39 -32.78 3.38 -19.97
C ARG A 39 -31.43 3.01 -20.58
N GLU A 40 -31.40 2.78 -21.89
CA GLU A 40 -30.16 2.42 -22.60
C GLU A 40 -29.10 3.53 -22.50
N GLN A 41 -29.50 4.80 -22.61
CA GLN A 41 -28.60 5.94 -22.40
C GLN A 41 -28.06 6.00 -20.97
N ASN A 42 -28.92 5.83 -19.96
CA ASN A 42 -28.51 5.83 -18.56
C ASN A 42 -27.55 4.68 -18.24
N GLU A 43 -27.83 3.48 -18.74
CA GLU A 43 -26.95 2.31 -18.58
C GLU A 43 -25.59 2.55 -19.24
N SER A 44 -25.56 3.13 -20.44
CA SER A 44 -24.32 3.49 -21.14
C SER A 44 -23.51 4.52 -20.36
N GLU A 45 -24.16 5.54 -19.79
CA GLU A 45 -23.48 6.54 -18.95
C GLU A 45 -22.91 5.93 -17.66
N ILE A 46 -23.67 5.05 -17.00
CA ILE A 46 -23.21 4.35 -15.79
C ILE A 46 -21.99 3.48 -16.12
N GLN A 47 -22.04 2.70 -17.20
CA GLN A 47 -20.89 1.90 -17.64
C GLN A 47 -19.68 2.79 -17.93
N LYS A 48 -19.87 3.90 -18.64
CA LYS A 48 -18.79 4.84 -18.95
C LYS A 48 -18.14 5.39 -17.67
N LYS A 49 -18.94 5.77 -16.67
CA LYS A 49 -18.45 6.24 -15.36
C LYS A 49 -17.66 5.15 -14.63
N LEU A 50 -18.20 3.93 -14.56
CA LEU A 50 -17.51 2.78 -13.93
C LEU A 50 -16.16 2.47 -14.58
N PHE A 51 -16.09 2.52 -15.92
CA PHE A 51 -14.83 2.33 -16.64
C PHE A 51 -13.84 3.46 -16.38
N GLU A 52 -14.31 4.71 -16.31
CA GLU A 52 -13.45 5.86 -16.04
C GLU A 52 -12.88 5.82 -14.61
N GLU A 53 -13.70 5.48 -13.62
CA GLU A 53 -13.26 5.28 -12.23
C GLU A 53 -12.25 4.13 -12.13
N SER A 54 -12.54 2.98 -12.76
CA SER A 54 -11.62 1.84 -12.77
C SER A 54 -10.26 2.20 -13.38
N ARG A 55 -10.24 2.99 -14.46
CA ARG A 55 -8.99 3.48 -15.07
C ARG A 55 -8.20 4.40 -14.13
N LYS A 56 -8.90 5.27 -13.39
CA LYS A 56 -8.26 6.15 -12.38
C LYS A 56 -7.61 5.31 -11.27
N HIS A 57 -8.29 4.28 -10.77
CA HIS A 57 -7.73 3.38 -9.75
C HIS A 57 -6.47 2.65 -10.23
N ILE A 58 -6.50 2.06 -11.43
CA ILE A 58 -5.34 1.35 -11.99
C ILE A 58 -4.13 2.28 -12.16
N HIS A 59 -4.36 3.53 -12.60
CA HIS A 59 -3.28 4.49 -12.78
C HIS A 59 -2.64 4.90 -11.44
N THR A 60 -3.45 5.16 -10.42
CA THR A 60 -2.96 5.51 -9.09
C THR A 60 -2.20 4.35 -8.45
N GLU A 61 -2.67 3.11 -8.61
CA GLU A 61 -1.96 1.92 -8.10
C GLU A 61 -0.60 1.75 -8.77
N LYS A 62 -0.50 1.94 -10.09
CA LYS A 62 0.77 1.84 -10.83
C LYS A 62 1.80 2.87 -10.37
N LEU A 63 1.38 4.12 -10.13
CA LEU A 63 2.24 5.16 -9.57
C LEU A 63 2.74 4.78 -8.17
N SER A 64 1.86 4.27 -7.31
CA SER A 64 2.23 3.85 -5.96
C SER A 64 3.22 2.67 -5.96
N GLN A 65 3.09 1.74 -6.92
CA GLN A 65 4.00 0.60 -7.06
C GLN A 65 5.38 1.01 -7.58
N SER A 66 5.45 1.97 -8.52
CA SER A 66 6.75 2.47 -9.00
C SER A 66 7.52 3.21 -7.92
N ASP A 67 6.83 3.97 -7.07
CA ASP A 67 7.46 4.70 -5.97
C ASP A 67 8.01 3.75 -4.91
N GLU A 68 7.28 2.68 -4.60
CA GLU A 68 7.72 1.69 -3.61
C GLU A 68 8.90 0.86 -4.12
N ALA A 69 8.90 0.47 -5.39
CA ALA A 69 10.03 -0.22 -6.03
C ALA A 69 11.30 0.65 -6.02
N ASN A 70 11.16 1.95 -6.30
CA ASN A 70 12.26 2.90 -6.25
C ASN A 70 12.83 3.05 -4.82
N LYS A 71 11.97 3.11 -3.80
CA LYS A 71 12.41 3.14 -2.39
C LYS A 71 13.16 1.88 -2.00
N GLN A 72 12.66 0.69 -2.36
CA GLN A 72 13.31 -0.58 -2.05
C GLN A 72 14.69 -0.68 -2.70
N THR A 73 14.80 -0.27 -3.96
CA THR A 73 16.09 -0.23 -4.68
C THR A 73 17.09 0.67 -3.97
N LYS A 74 16.65 1.88 -3.57
CA LYS A 74 17.52 2.83 -2.84
C LYS A 74 17.95 2.30 -1.47
N ILE A 75 17.07 1.63 -0.74
CA ILE A 75 17.42 0.99 0.54
C ILE A 75 18.47 -0.11 0.30
N ALA A 76 18.31 -0.93 -0.73
CA ALA A 76 19.27 -1.98 -1.07
C ALA A 76 20.66 -1.41 -1.40
N GLU A 77 20.73 -0.31 -2.16
CA GLU A 77 21.98 0.38 -2.46
C GLU A 77 22.68 0.89 -1.19
N ILE A 78 21.93 1.50 -0.27
CA ILE A 78 22.46 1.95 1.03
C ILE A 78 22.99 0.76 1.83
N LEU A 79 22.26 -0.35 1.88
CA LEU A 79 22.69 -1.55 2.60
C LEU A 79 23.98 -2.14 2.03
N ASN A 80 24.13 -2.14 0.70
CA ASN A 80 25.36 -2.56 0.03
C ASN A 80 26.54 -1.63 0.35
N GLN A 81 26.30 -0.32 0.37
CA GLN A 81 27.32 0.66 0.76
C GLN A 81 27.74 0.48 2.22
N VAL A 82 26.79 0.30 3.13
CA VAL A 82 27.04 0.01 4.55
C VAL A 82 27.86 -1.27 4.71
N HIS A 83 27.50 -2.33 3.97
CA HIS A 83 28.23 -3.59 3.95
C HIS A 83 29.69 -3.37 3.52
N PHE A 84 29.90 -2.71 2.38
CA PHE A 84 31.24 -2.42 1.86
C PHE A 84 32.09 -1.61 2.85
N MET A 85 31.53 -0.54 3.41
CA MET A 85 32.23 0.30 4.39
C MET A 85 32.56 -0.47 5.67
N ALA A 86 31.62 -1.29 6.18
CA ALA A 86 31.84 -2.09 7.37
C ALA A 86 32.93 -3.14 7.17
N THR A 87 32.95 -3.85 6.04
CA THR A 87 34.00 -4.80 5.69
C THR A 87 35.36 -4.10 5.64
N LYS A 88 35.47 -3.03 4.85
CA LYS A 88 36.72 -2.27 4.70
C LYS A 88 37.27 -1.78 6.04
N LYS A 89 36.41 -1.20 6.89
CA LYS A 89 36.82 -0.66 8.20
C LYS A 89 37.18 -1.75 9.20
N THR A 90 36.53 -2.91 9.12
CA THR A 90 36.89 -4.09 9.90
C THR A 90 38.29 -4.57 9.52
N GLU A 91 38.57 -4.72 8.23
CA GLU A 91 39.90 -5.13 7.74
C GLU A 91 41.00 -4.14 8.14
N GLU A 92 40.76 -2.83 7.92
CA GLU A 92 41.69 -1.78 8.34
C GLU A 92 42.02 -1.89 9.84
N PHE A 93 41.00 -2.03 10.69
CA PHE A 93 41.19 -2.16 12.13
C PHE A 93 41.94 -3.43 12.52
N LEU A 94 41.59 -4.58 11.93
CA LEU A 94 42.26 -5.86 12.22
C LEU A 94 43.74 -5.84 11.81
N MET A 95 44.10 -5.13 10.74
CA MET A 95 45.49 -4.92 10.36
C MET A 95 46.26 -4.07 11.40
N THR A 96 45.61 -3.06 11.99
CA THR A 96 46.26 -2.18 12.99
C THR A 96 46.50 -2.85 14.34
N ILE A 97 45.62 -3.76 14.76
CA ILE A 97 45.68 -4.41 16.09
C ILE A 97 46.70 -5.56 16.14
N LYS A 98 47.43 -5.83 15.05
CA LYS A 98 48.45 -6.90 14.95
C LYS A 98 47.92 -8.25 15.47
N ALA A 99 47.09 -8.92 14.68
CA ALA A 99 46.77 -10.35 14.80
C ALA A 99 46.34 -10.87 16.21
N GLN A 100 45.92 -9.98 17.12
CA GLN A 100 45.24 -10.41 18.34
C GLN A 100 43.81 -10.80 18.00
N SER A 101 43.38 -11.92 18.58
CA SER A 101 42.15 -12.67 18.37
C SER A 101 40.87 -11.89 18.73
N GLY A 102 40.66 -10.74 18.10
CA GLY A 102 39.37 -10.07 18.11
C GLY A 102 38.39 -10.87 17.26
N ASP A 103 37.19 -11.12 17.79
CA ASP A 103 36.11 -11.71 17.00
C ASP A 103 35.74 -10.73 15.86
N SER A 104 36.21 -11.02 14.65
CA SER A 104 35.99 -10.19 13.46
C SER A 104 34.51 -9.96 13.19
N SER A 105 33.66 -10.91 13.59
CA SER A 105 32.21 -10.81 13.47
C SER A 105 31.66 -9.68 14.34
N SER A 106 32.08 -9.60 15.61
CA SER A 106 31.66 -8.54 16.54
C SER A 106 32.00 -7.13 16.05
N ILE A 107 33.22 -6.94 15.52
CA ILE A 107 33.71 -5.66 14.99
C ILE A 107 32.95 -5.28 13.71
N TYR A 108 32.72 -6.26 12.83
CA TYR A 108 31.94 -6.05 11.63
C TYR A 108 30.49 -5.63 11.93
N GLN A 109 29.82 -6.31 12.88
CA GLN A 109 28.45 -5.91 13.28
C GLN A 109 28.42 -4.51 13.89
N MET A 110 29.43 -4.16 14.69
CA MET A 110 29.56 -2.81 15.24
C MET A 110 29.65 -1.76 14.12
N PHE A 111 30.52 -1.96 13.12
CA PHE A 111 30.63 -1.02 12.00
C PHE A 111 29.36 -0.96 11.15
N LYS A 112 28.67 -2.09 10.93
CA LYS A 112 27.37 -2.09 10.26
C LYS A 112 26.38 -1.18 10.97
N ILE A 113 26.29 -1.27 12.28
CA ILE A 113 25.38 -0.43 13.07
C ILE A 113 25.80 1.05 12.99
N LEU A 114 27.10 1.35 13.08
CA LEU A 114 27.60 2.72 12.99
C LEU A 114 27.31 3.36 11.63
N PHE A 115 27.46 2.63 10.52
CA PHE A 115 27.23 3.18 9.18
C PHE A 115 25.78 3.10 8.72
N MET A 116 24.95 2.24 9.30
CA MET A 116 23.55 2.14 8.93
C MET A 116 22.76 3.40 9.33
N PRO A 117 22.02 4.05 8.42
CA PRO A 117 21.16 5.17 8.79
C PRO A 117 20.15 4.80 9.88
N ASN A 118 19.83 5.75 10.78
CA ASN A 118 18.93 5.51 11.90
C ASN A 118 17.53 5.12 11.41
N GLU A 119 17.06 5.72 10.34
CA GLU A 119 15.74 5.47 9.74
C GLU A 119 15.62 4.01 9.28
N ILE A 120 16.71 3.45 8.75
CA ILE A 120 16.78 2.05 8.32
C ILE A 120 16.80 1.12 9.54
N LEU A 121 17.57 1.45 10.59
CA LEU A 121 17.56 0.66 11.83
C LEU A 121 16.19 0.65 12.50
N ILE A 122 15.57 1.82 12.62
CA ILE A 122 14.24 1.99 13.23
C ILE A 122 13.19 1.22 12.43
N SER A 123 13.14 1.41 11.10
CA SER A 123 12.19 0.69 10.25
C SER A 123 12.43 -0.83 10.26
N SER A 124 13.69 -1.26 10.31
CA SER A 124 14.04 -2.69 10.44
C SER A 124 13.49 -3.27 11.73
N PHE A 125 13.70 -2.62 12.89
CA PHE A 125 13.12 -3.11 14.15
C PHE A 125 11.59 -3.05 14.18
N ALA A 126 10.99 -1.99 13.62
CA ALA A 126 9.54 -1.87 13.54
C ALA A 126 8.93 -3.02 12.72
N SER A 127 9.54 -3.38 11.59
CA SER A 127 9.09 -4.50 10.75
C SER A 127 9.21 -5.89 11.41
N LEU A 128 10.09 -6.03 12.40
CA LEU A 128 10.29 -7.30 13.12
C LEU A 128 9.18 -7.58 14.15
N GLY A 129 8.40 -6.57 14.54
CA GLY A 129 7.29 -6.71 15.49
C GLY A 129 7.69 -7.42 16.78
N ALA A 130 7.00 -8.51 17.11
CA ALA A 130 7.24 -9.30 18.33
C ALA A 130 8.68 -9.85 18.45
N THR A 131 9.40 -10.01 17.33
CA THR A 131 10.77 -10.54 17.33
C THR A 131 11.83 -9.46 17.54
N ALA A 132 11.46 -8.17 17.54
CA ALA A 132 12.38 -7.05 17.64
C ALA A 132 13.23 -7.11 18.93
N HIS A 133 12.62 -7.44 20.08
CA HIS A 133 13.36 -7.61 21.34
C HIS A 133 14.42 -8.71 21.28
N SER A 134 14.11 -9.83 20.62
CA SER A 134 15.06 -10.95 20.47
C SER A 134 16.23 -10.55 19.56
N ALA A 135 15.93 -9.90 18.43
CA ALA A 135 16.94 -9.37 17.52
C ALA A 135 17.85 -8.34 18.20
N PHE A 136 17.25 -7.39 18.94
CA PHE A 136 17.98 -6.39 19.72
C PHE A 136 18.92 -7.03 20.73
N ARG A 137 18.45 -8.00 21.52
CA ARG A 137 19.30 -8.71 22.49
C ARG A 137 20.48 -9.42 21.83
N LYS A 138 20.23 -10.12 20.71
CA LYS A 138 21.29 -10.82 19.96
C LYS A 138 22.37 -9.86 19.48
N LEU A 139 21.97 -8.75 18.84
CA LEU A 139 22.91 -7.73 18.36
C LEU A 139 23.64 -7.05 19.52
N SER A 140 22.92 -6.71 20.59
CA SER A 140 23.50 -6.08 21.79
C SER A 140 24.62 -6.92 22.40
N VAL A 141 24.47 -8.25 22.46
CA VAL A 141 25.52 -9.15 22.95
C VAL A 141 26.74 -9.16 22.04
N GLN A 142 26.55 -9.10 20.72
CA GLN A 142 27.64 -9.09 19.74
C GLN A 142 28.46 -7.80 19.78
N ILE A 143 27.83 -6.67 20.03
CA ILE A 143 28.49 -5.35 20.00
C ILE A 143 28.70 -4.71 21.37
N HIS A 144 28.50 -5.48 22.44
CA HIS A 144 28.63 -4.98 23.82
C HIS A 144 30.05 -4.44 24.07
N PRO A 145 30.22 -3.26 24.68
CA PRO A 145 31.55 -2.67 24.90
C PRO A 145 32.48 -3.53 25.74
N ASP A 146 31.97 -4.28 26.73
CA ASP A 146 32.79 -5.18 27.55
C ASP A 146 33.37 -6.37 26.76
N LYS A 147 32.73 -6.77 25.66
CA LYS A 147 33.16 -7.92 24.82
C LYS A 147 33.85 -7.50 23.54
N ASN A 148 33.58 -6.28 23.07
CA ASN A 148 34.12 -5.74 21.83
C ASN A 148 35.20 -4.71 22.13
N VAL A 149 36.45 -5.09 21.85
CA VAL A 149 37.66 -4.29 22.11
C VAL A 149 37.75 -2.99 21.31
N HIS A 150 36.88 -2.80 20.32
CA HIS A 150 36.91 -1.61 19.48
C HIS A 150 36.42 -0.37 20.27
N PRO A 151 37.11 0.79 20.20
CA PRO A 151 36.76 1.98 20.99
C PRO A 151 35.38 2.57 20.68
N LEU A 152 34.87 2.33 19.47
CA LEU A 152 33.54 2.79 19.05
C LEU A 152 32.39 1.83 19.43
N SER A 153 32.67 0.72 20.14
CA SER A 153 31.64 -0.25 20.53
C SER A 153 30.52 0.38 21.36
N LYS A 154 30.88 1.25 22.31
CA LYS A 154 29.93 2.02 23.12
C LYS A 154 29.00 2.89 22.26
N GLN A 155 29.54 3.58 21.25
CA GLN A 155 28.76 4.42 20.35
C GLN A 155 27.79 3.59 19.52
N ALA A 156 28.25 2.46 18.97
CA ALA A 156 27.40 1.54 18.22
C ALA A 156 26.27 0.99 19.09
N PHE A 157 26.57 0.62 20.34
CA PHE A 157 25.60 0.10 21.29
C PHE A 157 24.53 1.13 21.63
N GLN A 158 24.93 2.37 21.89
CA GLN A 158 24.00 3.47 22.14
C GLN A 158 23.06 3.69 20.95
N LYS A 159 23.62 3.78 19.73
CA LYS A 159 22.83 3.96 18.51
C LYS A 159 21.84 2.82 18.27
N LEU A 160 22.25 1.58 18.54
CA LEU A 160 21.38 0.40 18.47
C LEU A 160 20.21 0.52 19.46
N ALA A 161 20.48 0.89 20.71
CA ALA A 161 19.46 1.04 21.74
C ALA A 161 18.48 2.17 21.42
N GLU A 162 18.98 3.34 21.01
CA GLU A 162 18.16 4.48 20.60
C GLU A 162 17.23 4.12 19.43
N SER A 163 17.78 3.45 18.40
CA SER A 163 16.99 3.02 17.24
C SER A 163 15.93 1.97 17.62
N PHE A 164 16.28 1.04 18.51
CA PHE A 164 15.34 0.04 19.02
C PHE A 164 14.20 0.71 19.81
N HIS A 165 14.50 1.60 20.75
CA HIS A 165 13.47 2.30 21.53
C HIS A 165 12.57 3.18 20.66
N ALA A 166 13.14 3.87 19.66
CA ALA A 166 12.38 4.67 18.71
C ALA A 166 11.45 3.83 17.80
N SER A 167 11.74 2.54 17.62
CA SER A 167 10.91 1.63 16.83
C SER A 167 9.70 1.08 17.58
N LEU A 168 9.68 1.17 18.91
CA LEU A 168 8.57 0.66 19.71
C LEU A 168 7.38 1.62 19.65
N PRO A 169 6.14 1.10 19.62
CA PRO A 169 4.95 1.94 19.70
C PRO A 169 4.97 2.73 21.02
N LYS A 170 4.69 4.03 20.95
CA LYS A 170 4.52 4.86 22.16
C LYS A 170 3.32 4.31 22.94
N ALA A 171 3.51 3.99 24.21
CA ALA A 171 2.40 3.62 25.08
C ALA A 171 1.45 4.81 25.18
N SER A 172 0.24 4.64 24.65
CA SER A 172 -0.85 5.62 24.70
C SER A 172 -1.46 5.74 26.09
#